data_AF-A0A151TZS8-F1
#
_entry.id   AF-A0A151TZS8-F1
#
_cell.length_a   1.000
_cell.length_b   1.000
_cell.length_c   1.000
_cell.angle_alpha   90.00
_cell.angle_beta   90.00
_cell.angle_gamma   90.00
#
_symmetry.space_group_name_H-M   'P 1'
#
loop_
_entity.id
_entity.type
_entity.pdbx_description
1 polymer ?
#
loop_
_entity_poly.entity_id
_entity_poly.type
_entity_poly.pdbx_seq_one_letter_code
_entity_poly.pdbx_strand_id
1 'polypeptide(L)' 'NWHQVGDDFNHRNLTDLAKKFGDIFLLRMGQRNQVVVSSPELAKEVLHTQGVEFGSRTRNVVFNIFTGEGQDMVFTI' A
#
# COMPACT_ATOMS: atom_id res chain seq x y z
N ASN A 1 2.61 5.86 -14.26
CA ASN A 1 2.00 4.56 -13.85
C ASN A 1 0.50 4.72 -13.63
N TRP A 2 0.01 5.74 -12.90
CA TRP A 2 -1.44 5.96 -12.73
C TRP A 2 -2.26 5.80 -14.02
N HIS A 3 -1.99 6.60 -15.05
CA HIS A 3 -2.73 6.56 -16.32
C HIS A 3 -2.67 5.20 -17.06
N GLN A 4 -1.71 4.33 -16.72
CA GLN A 4 -1.55 3.00 -17.33
C GLN A 4 -2.31 1.91 -16.58
N VAL A 5 -2.47 2.06 -15.25
CA VAL A 5 -3.11 1.08 -14.36
C VAL A 5 -4.56 1.45 -14.06
N GLY A 6 -4.90 2.74 -14.16
CA GLY A 6 -6.21 3.27 -13.82
C GLY A 6 -6.45 3.35 -12.31
N ASP A 7 -7.71 3.55 -11.94
CA ASP A 7 -8.14 3.68 -10.54
C ASP A 7 -8.47 2.33 -9.89
N ASP A 8 -8.66 1.27 -10.68
CA ASP A 8 -9.03 -0.06 -10.19
C ASP A 8 -7.80 -0.87 -9.74
N PHE A 9 -7.47 -0.70 -8.46
CA PHE A 9 -6.34 -1.32 -7.77
C PHE A 9 -6.72 -2.60 -7.03
N ASN A 10 -7.51 -3.47 -7.66
CA ASN A 10 -7.93 -4.72 -7.05
C ASN A 10 -6.80 -5.78 -7.00
N HIS A 11 -6.97 -6.78 -6.12
CA HIS A 11 -5.97 -7.84 -5.90
C HIS A 11 -5.68 -8.70 -7.14
N ARG A 12 -6.63 -8.83 -8.09
CA ARG A 12 -6.44 -9.63 -9.31
C ARG A 12 -5.49 -8.91 -10.28
N ASN A 13 -5.74 -7.63 -10.53
CA ASN A 13 -4.89 -6.79 -11.37
C ASN A 13 -3.45 -6.72 -10.81
N LEU A 14 -3.33 -6.58 -9.49
CA LEU A 14 -2.02 -6.55 -8.82
C LEU A 14 -1.28 -7.89 -8.91
N THR A 15 -2.00 -9.01 -8.84
CA THR A 15 -1.42 -10.35 -9.02
C THR A 15 -0.90 -10.53 -10.45
N ASP A 16 -1.63 -10.04 -11.46
CA ASP A 16 -1.17 -10.10 -12.85
C ASP A 16 0.04 -9.19 -13.11
N LEU A 17 0.11 -8.03 -12.44
CA LEU A 17 1.31 -7.19 -12.45
C LEU A 17 2.50 -7.86 -11.74
N ALA A 18 2.27 -8.56 -10.63
CA ALA A 18 3.31 -9.32 -9.93
C ALA A 18 3.92 -10.41 -10.83
N LYS A 19 3.10 -11.12 -11.62
CA LYS A 19 3.60 -12.08 -12.63
C LYS A 19 4.53 -11.44 -13.67
N LYS A 20 4.35 -10.14 -13.96
CA LYS A 20 5.13 -9.42 -14.97
C LYS A 20 6.38 -8.75 -14.41
N PHE A 21 6.29 -8.19 -13.20
CA PHE A 21 7.34 -7.35 -12.60
C PHE A 21 8.07 -8.00 -11.43
N GLY A 22 7.61 -9.17 -10.98
CA GLY A 22 8.14 -9.90 -9.83
C GLY A 22 7.33 -9.68 -8.55
N ASP A 23 7.72 -10.38 -7.49
CA ASP A 23 6.99 -10.42 -6.22
C ASP A 23 7.04 -9.10 -5.42
N ILE A 24 7.87 -8.15 -5.85
CA ILE A 24 7.93 -6.79 -5.32
C ILE A 24 8.07 -5.78 -6.46
N PHE A 25 7.20 -4.78 -6.49
CA PHE A 25 7.29 -3.71 -7.49
C PHE A 25 6.69 -2.39 -6.99
N LEU A 26 7.11 -1.29 -7.62
CA LEU A 26 6.70 0.08 -7.30
C LEU A 26 5.71 0.61 -8.35
N LEU A 27 4.59 1.13 -7.88
CA LEU A 27 3.62 1.88 -8.66
C LEU A 27 3.57 3.34 -8.20
N ARG A 28 3.79 4.26 -9.15
CA ARG A 28 3.64 5.69 -8.93
C ARG A 28 2.23 6.16 -9.27
N MET A 29 1.43 6.34 -8.23
CA MET A 29 0.07 6.89 -8.28
C MET A 29 0.17 8.42 -8.12
N GLY A 30 0.48 9.08 -9.23
CA GLY A 30 0.61 10.53 -9.29
C GLY A 30 1.83 10.99 -8.50
N GLN A 31 1.61 11.61 -7.36
CA GLN A 31 2.67 11.94 -6.40
C GLN A 31 2.88 10.88 -5.31
N ARG A 32 1.95 9.91 -5.18
CA ARG A 32 2.04 8.86 -4.16
C ARG A 32 2.78 7.63 -4.70
N ASN A 33 3.67 7.09 -3.88
CA ASN A 33 4.35 5.83 -4.16
C ASN A 33 3.59 4.70 -3.46
N GLN A 34 3.34 3.62 -4.20
CA GLN A 34 2.74 2.39 -3.66
C GLN A 34 3.63 1.22 -4.02
N VAL A 35 4.08 0.49 -3.01
CA VAL A 35 4.85 -0.74 -3.18
C VAL A 35 3.89 -1.90 -2.96
N VAL A 36 3.91 -2.86 -3.89
CA VAL A 36 3.12 -4.09 -3.81
C VAL A 36 4.05 -5.23 -3.47
N VAL A 37 3.68 -6.03 -2.47
CA VAL A 37 4.39 -7.26 -2.06
C VAL A 37 3.47 -8.45 -2.29
N SER A 38 3.97 -9.50 -2.93
CA SER A 38 3.18 -10.66 -3.38
C SER A 38 3.71 -12.02 -2.93
N SER A 39 4.73 -12.06 -2.06
CA SER A 39 5.24 -13.31 -1.48
C SER A 39 5.03 -13.39 0.04
N PRO A 40 4.86 -14.61 0.61
CA PRO A 40 4.76 -14.79 2.06
C PRO A 40 5.99 -14.29 2.82
N GLU A 41 7.18 -14.44 2.26
CA GLU A 41 8.44 -14.02 2.86
C GLU A 41 8.49 -12.50 3.00
N LEU A 42 8.11 -11.77 1.94
CA LEU A 42 8.04 -10.31 1.97
C LEU A 42 6.92 -9.81 2.88
N ALA A 43 5.77 -10.50 2.91
CA ALA A 43 4.69 -10.18 3.83
C ALA A 43 5.14 -10.30 5.30
N LYS A 44 5.90 -11.35 5.64
CA LYS A 44 6.52 -11.51 6.96
C LYS A 44 7.52 -10.40 7.26
N GLU A 45 8.32 -10.01 6.27
CA GLU A 45 9.28 -8.92 6.46
C GLU A 45 8.59 -7.59 6.79
N VAL A 46 7.53 -7.24 6.05
CA VAL A 46 6.78 -5.98 6.26
C VAL A 46 5.95 -6.01 7.54
N LEU A 47 5.24 -7.11 7.81
CA LEU A 47 4.26 -7.16 8.91
C LEU A 47 4.86 -7.57 10.26
N HIS A 48 6.00 -8.28 10.26
CA HIS A 48 6.59 -8.83 11.47
C HIS A 48 8.03 -8.34 11.68
N THR A 49 8.96 -8.65 10.77
CA THR A 49 10.39 -8.35 10.96
C THR A 49 10.65 -6.85 11.06
N GLN A 50 10.01 -6.06 10.20
CA GLN A 50 10.11 -4.60 10.13
C GLN A 50 8.76 -3.96 10.47
N GLY A 51 7.96 -4.60 11.32
CA GLY A 51 6.60 -4.15 11.64
C GLY A 51 6.52 -2.77 12.31
N VAL A 52 7.59 -2.32 12.98
CA VAL A 52 7.68 -0.95 13.53
C VAL A 52 7.90 0.07 12.41
N GLU A 53 8.83 -0.22 11.49
CA GLU A 53 9.17 0.68 10.36
C GLU A 53 8.01 0.84 9.38
N PHE A 54 7.26 -0.24 9.12
CA PHE A 54 6.10 -0.24 8.23
C PHE A 54 4.75 -0.20 8.97
N GLY A 55 4.76 0.04 10.28
CA GLY A 55 3.57 -0.04 11.14
C GLY A 55 2.58 1.12 10.97
N SER A 56 3.04 2.22 10.36
CA SER A 56 2.23 3.43 10.16
C SER A 56 1.10 3.24 9.15
N ARG A 57 0.21 4.24 9.07
CA ARG A 57 -1.02 4.18 8.26
C ARG A 57 -1.09 5.36 7.30
N THR A 58 -1.22 5.05 6.02
CA THR A 58 -1.36 6.07 4.98
C THR A 58 -2.73 6.72 5.08
N ARG A 59 -2.76 8.06 5.10
CA ARG A 59 -4.00 8.83 5.12
C ARG A 59 -4.18 9.65 3.86
N ASN A 60 -5.43 10.00 3.58
CA ASN A 60 -5.80 11.02 2.60
C ASN A 60 -6.73 12.03 3.28
N VAL A 61 -7.09 13.10 2.57
CA VAL A 61 -7.93 14.18 3.15
C VAL A 61 -9.28 13.63 3.64
N VAL A 62 -9.83 12.65 2.94
CA VAL A 62 -11.09 12.00 3.32
C VAL A 62 -10.95 11.28 4.67
N PHE A 63 -9.91 10.47 4.85
CA PHE A 63 -9.66 9.80 6.13
C PHE A 63 -9.32 10.78 7.25
N ASN A 64 -8.58 11.86 6.99
CA ASN A 64 -8.32 12.88 8.02
C ASN A 64 -9.61 13.48 8.58
N ILE A 65 -10.63 13.71 7.73
CA ILE A 65 -11.92 14.23 8.17
C ILE A 65 -12.65 13.19 9.03
N PHE A 66 -12.72 11.94 8.58
CA PHE A 66 -13.46 10.89 9.30
C PHE A 66 -12.81 10.45 10.60
N THR A 67 -11.48 10.54 10.71
CA THR A 67 -10.75 10.05 11.89
C THR A 67 -10.28 11.14 12.83
N GLY A 68 -10.66 12.41 12.59
CA GLY A 68 -10.20 13.54 13.40
C GLY A 68 -8.68 13.67 13.37
N GLU A 69 -8.09 13.62 12.18
CA GLU A 69 -6.64 13.62 11.98
C GLU A 69 -5.92 12.42 12.61
N GLY A 70 -6.52 11.23 12.56
CA GLY A 70 -5.91 9.98 13.05
C GLY A 70 -6.01 9.79 14.56
N GLN A 71 -7.05 10.32 15.20
CA GLN A 71 -7.35 10.08 16.61
C GLN A 71 -8.10 8.75 16.83
N ASP A 72 -8.43 8.05 15.74
CA ASP A 72 -9.00 6.71 15.79
C ASP A 72 -7.92 5.65 16.08
N MET A 73 -8.32 4.40 16.27
CA MET A 73 -7.38 3.29 16.54
C MET A 73 -6.68 2.78 15.27
N VAL A 74 -7.32 2.88 14.10
CA VAL A 74 -6.88 2.21 12.88
C VAL A 74 -5.95 3.09 12.04
N PHE A 75 -6.18 4.40 11.97
CA PHE A 75 -5.37 5.36 11.21
C PHE A 75 -4.57 6.32 12.11
N THR A 76 -4.23 5.87 13.31
CA THR A 76 -3.32 6.58 14.21
C THR A 76 -1.89 6.65 13.67
N ILE A 77 -1.11 7.59 14.21
CA ILE A 77 0.31 7.82 13.89
C ILE A 77 1.17 6.80 14.61
#